data_AF-A0A835V0X3-F1
#
_entry.id   AF-A0A835V0X3-F1
#
_cell.length_a   1.000
_cell.length_b   1.000
_cell.length_c   1.000
_cell.angle_alpha   90.00
_cell.angle_beta   90.00
_cell.angle_gamma   90.00
#
_symmetry.space_group_name_H-M   'P 1'
#
loop_
_entity.id
_entity.type
_entity.pdbx_description
1 polymer ?
#
loop_
_entity_poly.entity_id
_entity_poly.type
_entity_poly.pdbx_seq_one_letter_code
_entity_poly.pdbx_strand_id
1 'polypeptide(L)'
;MRMLEISTMADLVANSMKILEPSLTDANGNDREDVMLASEPVDIFLLPGLAFDRQGHRLGRGGGYYDVFLQKYQELAKEREWKQPLRVALTYSAQIMEENVIPVTPTDLPVDALVSPSGVIPISPAAFERMM
;
A
#
# COMPACT_ATOMS: atom_id res chain seq x y z
N MET A 1 9.05 -6.66 5.42
CA MET A 1 8.74 -6.43 4.00
C MET A 1 9.65 -5.33 3.49
N ARG A 2 10.15 -5.47 2.26
CA ARG A 2 10.90 -4.42 1.53
C ARG A 2 10.10 -4.08 0.28
N MET A 3 10.10 -2.81 -0.13
CA MET A 3 9.54 -2.41 -1.42
C MET A 3 10.73 -1.96 -2.28
N LEU A 4 10.98 -2.67 -3.36
CA LEU A 4 12.13 -2.45 -4.22
C LEU A 4 11.68 -1.90 -5.56
N GLU A 5 12.47 -0.98 -6.10
CA GLU A 5 12.24 -0.44 -7.44
C GLU A 5 12.35 -1.55 -8.49
N ILE A 6 11.35 -1.62 -9.37
CA ILE A 6 11.40 -2.42 -10.60
C ILE A 6 11.19 -1.49 -11.78
N SER A 7 11.95 -1.71 -12.85
CA SER A 7 11.79 -0.98 -14.11
C SER A 7 11.05 -1.82 -15.15
N THR A 8 11.11 -3.16 -15.03
CA THR A 8 10.51 -4.09 -15.98
C THR A 8 9.96 -5.35 -15.31
N MET A 9 9.11 -6.10 -16.01
CA MET A 9 8.63 -7.41 -15.53
C MET A 9 9.74 -8.47 -15.43
N ALA A 10 10.87 -8.28 -16.12
CA ALA A 10 12.03 -9.19 -16.03
C ALA A 10 12.76 -9.07 -14.68
N ASP A 11 12.46 -8.03 -13.89
CA ASP A 11 13.00 -7.82 -12.55
C ASP A 11 12.39 -8.75 -11.50
N LEU A 12 11.33 -9.46 -11.86
CA LEU A 12 10.56 -10.29 -10.95
C LEU A 12 10.96 -11.76 -11.05
N VAL A 13 11.19 -12.38 -9.91
CA VAL A 13 11.53 -13.79 -9.77
C VAL A 13 10.44 -14.49 -8.95
N ALA A 14 10.05 -15.68 -9.39
CA ALA A 14 9.06 -16.48 -8.69
C ALA A 14 9.64 -17.04 -7.38
N ASN A 15 8.99 -16.76 -6.25
CA ASN A 15 9.31 -17.40 -4.97
C ASN A 15 8.83 -18.87 -4.92
N SER A 16 8.99 -19.54 -3.78
CA SER A 16 8.56 -20.94 -3.59
C SER A 16 7.07 -21.20 -3.83
N MET A 17 6.24 -20.15 -3.73
CA MET A 17 4.80 -20.18 -3.97
C MET A 17 4.42 -19.69 -5.38
N LYS A 18 5.40 -19.51 -6.29
CA LYS A 18 5.21 -18.97 -7.64
C LYS A 18 4.69 -17.53 -7.67
N ILE A 19 4.80 -16.80 -6.56
CA ILE A 19 4.50 -15.37 -6.52
C ILE A 19 5.73 -14.64 -7.05
N LEU A 20 5.51 -13.73 -7.99
CA LEU A 20 6.55 -12.89 -8.55
C LEU A 20 6.92 -11.80 -7.56
N GLU A 21 8.18 -11.78 -7.14
CA GLU A 21 8.75 -10.81 -6.22
C GLU A 21 10.01 -10.18 -6.84
N PRO A 22 10.31 -8.91 -6.57
CA PRO A 22 11.54 -8.29 -7.07
C PRO A 22 12.77 -9.03 -6.53
N SER A 23 13.72 -9.32 -7.42
CA SER A 23 15.06 -9.77 -6.99
C SER A 23 15.75 -8.70 -6.15
N LEU A 24 16.64 -9.09 -5.24
CA LEU A 24 17.38 -8.09 -4.43
C LEU A 24 18.34 -7.23 -5.26
N THR A 25 18.82 -7.78 -6.38
CA THR A 25 19.74 -7.11 -7.29
C THR A 25 19.15 -6.95 -8.68
N ASP A 26 19.58 -5.92 -9.42
CA ASP A 26 19.26 -5.71 -10.83
C ASP A 26 19.98 -6.72 -11.76
N ALA A 27 19.77 -6.60 -13.07
CA ALA A 27 20.41 -7.45 -14.08
C ALA A 27 21.95 -7.27 -14.14
N ASN A 28 22.49 -6.17 -13.61
CA ASN A 28 23.92 -5.88 -13.54
C ASN A 28 24.55 -6.32 -12.20
N GLY A 29 23.74 -6.84 -11.25
CA GLY A 29 24.19 -7.26 -9.92
C GLY A 29 24.24 -6.14 -8.88
N ASN A 30 23.72 -4.95 -9.16
CA ASN A 30 23.63 -3.87 -8.19
C ASN A 30 22.43 -4.07 -7.26
N ASP A 31 22.52 -3.64 -6.00
CA ASP A 31 21.37 -3.60 -5.10
C ASP A 31 20.27 -2.70 -5.65
N ARG A 32 19.02 -3.16 -5.57
CA ARG A 32 17.85 -2.34 -5.94
C ARG A 32 17.60 -1.26 -4.90
N GLU A 33 17.13 -0.10 -5.36
CA GLU A 33 16.66 0.97 -4.49
C GLU A 33 15.48 0.47 -3.64
N ASP A 34 15.63 0.59 -2.33
CA ASP A 34 14.57 0.30 -1.36
C ASP A 34 13.83 1.61 -1.06
N VAL A 35 12.50 1.57 -1.09
CA VAL A 35 11.64 2.73 -0.76
C VAL A 35 12.03 3.37 0.58
N MET A 36 12.50 2.59 1.55
CA MET A 36 12.93 3.12 2.86
C MET A 36 14.25 3.89 2.83
N LEU A 37 15.00 3.80 1.73
CA LEU A 37 16.27 4.50 1.49
C LEU A 37 16.16 5.53 0.36
N ALA A 38 15.00 5.62 -0.29
CA ALA A 38 14.81 6.42 -1.48
C ALA A 38 15.10 7.90 -1.25
N SER A 39 15.44 8.62 -2.31
CA SER A 39 15.70 10.07 -2.26
C SER A 39 14.44 10.93 -2.47
N GLU A 40 13.40 10.34 -3.06
CA GLU A 40 12.14 10.98 -3.39
C GLU A 40 10.96 10.26 -2.71
N PRO A 41 9.85 10.95 -2.41
CA PRO A 41 8.70 10.34 -1.78
C PRO A 41 7.90 9.45 -2.75
N VAL A 42 7.33 8.38 -2.19
CA VAL A 42 6.20 7.68 -2.80
C VAL A 42 4.96 8.57 -2.73
N ASP A 43 4.27 8.71 -3.86
CA ASP A 43 3.00 9.44 -3.96
C ASP A 43 1.79 8.62 -3.52
N ILE A 44 1.78 7.32 -3.84
CA ILE A 44 0.65 6.41 -3.67
C ILE A 44 1.13 5.02 -3.25
N PHE A 45 0.47 4.45 -2.23
CA PHE A 45 0.55 3.02 -1.93
C PHE A 45 -0.71 2.31 -2.38
N LEU A 46 -0.54 1.26 -3.18
CA LEU A 46 -1.61 0.32 -3.51
C LEU A 46 -1.63 -0.80 -2.46
N LEU A 47 -2.68 -0.83 -1.64
CA LEU A 47 -2.80 -1.73 -0.50
C LEU A 47 -3.75 -2.89 -0.80
N PRO A 48 -3.29 -4.15 -0.68
CA PRO A 48 -4.14 -5.30 -0.86
C PRO A 48 -4.95 -5.62 0.40
N GLY A 49 -6.10 -6.27 0.24
CA GLY A 49 -6.95 -6.71 1.33
C GLY A 49 -7.94 -7.79 0.87
N LEU A 50 -8.42 -8.59 1.83
CA LEU A 50 -9.48 -9.57 1.62
C LEU A 50 -10.85 -8.89 1.62
N ALA A 51 -11.03 -7.91 2.49
CA ALA A 51 -12.21 -7.05 2.57
C ALA A 51 -11.82 -5.65 3.05
N PHE A 52 -12.66 -4.68 2.72
CA PHE A 52 -12.56 -3.29 3.15
C PHE A 52 -13.94 -2.83 3.63
N ASP A 53 -14.01 -1.96 4.62
CA ASP A 53 -15.26 -1.28 4.95
C ASP A 53 -15.28 0.15 4.41
N ARG A 54 -16.45 0.79 4.43
CA ARG A 54 -16.63 2.16 3.94
C ARG A 54 -15.91 3.23 4.79
N GLN A 55 -15.31 2.87 5.91
CA GLN A 55 -14.44 3.76 6.70
C GLN A 55 -12.96 3.57 6.36
N GLY A 56 -12.64 2.68 5.41
CA GLY A 56 -11.28 2.42 4.97
C GLY A 56 -10.54 1.40 5.83
N HIS A 57 -11.20 0.78 6.81
CA HIS A 57 -10.61 -0.36 7.50
C HIS A 57 -10.44 -1.53 6.54
N ARG A 58 -9.42 -2.34 6.79
CA ARG A 58 -8.99 -3.38 5.85
C ARG A 58 -8.69 -4.67 6.58
N LEU A 59 -9.32 -5.75 6.13
CA LEU A 59 -9.00 -7.10 6.56
C LEU A 59 -7.86 -7.66 5.69
N GLY A 60 -6.66 -7.77 6.27
CA GLY A 60 -5.52 -8.40 5.61
C GLY A 60 -5.50 -9.94 5.76
N ARG A 61 -4.37 -10.56 5.47
CA ARG A 61 -4.13 -12.01 5.71
C ARG A 61 -3.58 -12.33 7.11
N GLY A 62 -3.62 -11.38 8.04
CA GLY A 62 -3.23 -11.56 9.44
C GLY A 62 -1.75 -11.35 9.79
N GLY A 63 -0.88 -11.05 8.83
CA GLY A 63 0.57 -10.87 9.08
C GLY A 63 1.02 -9.47 9.50
N GLY A 64 0.14 -8.46 9.46
CA GLY A 64 0.46 -7.07 9.85
C GLY A 64 1.57 -6.37 9.04
N TYR A 65 2.06 -6.99 7.95
CA TYR A 65 3.23 -6.49 7.21
C TYR A 65 3.06 -5.08 6.67
N TYR A 66 1.86 -4.76 6.17
CA TYR A 66 1.56 -3.45 5.58
C TYR A 66 1.46 -2.38 6.66
N ASP A 67 0.78 -2.66 7.78
CA ASP A 67 0.61 -1.69 8.86
C ASP A 67 1.97 -1.31 9.47
N VAL A 68 2.84 -2.29 9.73
CA VAL A 68 4.21 -2.05 10.20
C VAL A 68 5.05 -1.27 9.19
N PHE A 69 4.93 -1.58 7.89
CA PHE A 69 5.68 -0.87 6.85
C PHE A 69 5.21 0.59 6.72
N LEU A 70 3.90 0.80 6.68
CA LEU A 70 3.29 2.12 6.53
C LEU A 70 3.60 3.02 7.73
N GLN A 71 3.60 2.50 8.96
CA GLN A 71 4.01 3.26 10.14
C GLN A 71 5.45 3.79 9.99
N LYS A 72 6.39 2.90 9.63
CA LYS A 72 7.79 3.29 9.40
C LYS A 72 7.94 4.29 8.27
N TYR A 73 7.18 4.12 7.19
CA TYR A 73 7.22 5.06 6.07
C TYR A 73 6.63 6.42 6.46
N GLN A 74 5.56 6.46 7.26
CA GLN A 74 4.98 7.73 7.77
C GLN A 74 6.00 8.50 8.62
N GLU A 75 6.77 7.80 9.46
CA GLU A 75 7.87 8.36 10.23
C GLU A 75 8.97 8.92 9.32
N LEU A 76 9.45 8.12 8.35
CA LEU A 76 10.45 8.55 7.37
C LEU A 76 9.99 9.79 6.59
N ALA A 77 8.76 9.78 6.08
CA ALA A 77 8.21 10.92 5.34
C ALA A 77 8.10 12.17 6.22
N LYS A 78 7.80 12.02 7.52
CA LYS A 78 7.81 13.12 8.48
C LYS A 78 9.23 13.65 8.72
N GLU A 79 10.20 12.77 8.92
CA GLU A 79 11.61 13.15 9.12
C GLU A 79 12.20 13.89 7.93
N ARG A 80 11.79 13.51 6.71
CA ARG A 80 12.23 14.11 5.45
C ARG A 80 11.35 15.25 4.95
N GLU A 81 10.35 15.67 5.74
CA GLU A 81 9.39 16.72 5.38
C GLU A 81 8.64 16.47 4.06
N TRP A 82 8.41 15.20 3.75
CA TRP A 82 7.68 14.76 2.57
C TRP A 82 6.17 14.78 2.78
N LYS A 83 5.46 14.96 1.67
CA LYS A 83 4.01 14.75 1.64
C LYS A 83 3.70 13.28 1.92
N GLN A 84 2.69 13.02 2.74
CA GLN A 84 2.24 11.66 3.00
C GLN A 84 1.57 11.05 1.74
N PRO A 85 1.91 9.80 1.38
CA PRO A 85 1.33 9.11 0.24
C PRO A 85 -0.15 8.84 0.46
N LEU A 86 -0.88 8.79 -0.65
CA LEU A 86 -2.26 8.32 -0.63
C LEU A 86 -2.28 6.78 -0.52
N ARG A 87 -3.02 6.25 0.45
CA ARG A 87 -3.21 4.81 0.65
C ARG A 87 -4.46 4.38 -0.08
N VAL A 88 -4.33 3.68 -1.20
CA VAL A 88 -5.46 3.33 -2.07
C VAL A 88 -5.62 1.82 -2.10
N ALA A 89 -6.85 1.35 -1.95
CA ALA A 89 -7.19 -0.05 -2.17
C ALA A 89 -7.81 -0.25 -3.55
N LEU A 90 -7.25 -1.18 -4.33
CA LEU A 90 -7.94 -1.72 -5.51
C LEU A 90 -8.80 -2.90 -5.06
N THR A 91 -10.11 -2.84 -5.35
CA THR A 91 -11.07 -3.77 -4.76
C THR A 91 -12.28 -4.02 -5.64
N TYR A 92 -12.88 -5.21 -5.51
CA TYR A 92 -14.18 -5.50 -6.09
C TYR A 92 -15.30 -5.03 -5.18
N SER A 93 -16.48 -4.69 -5.72
CA SER A 93 -17.62 -4.27 -4.90
C SER A 93 -18.04 -5.31 -3.85
N ALA A 94 -17.86 -6.60 -4.13
CA ALA A 94 -18.14 -7.68 -3.18
C ALA A 94 -17.18 -7.73 -1.97
N GLN A 95 -16.04 -7.05 -2.05
CA GLN A 95 -15.08 -6.93 -0.95
C GLN A 95 -15.32 -5.66 -0.12
N ILE A 96 -16.27 -4.80 -0.51
CA ILE A 96 -16.64 -3.59 0.22
C ILE A 96 -17.81 -3.91 1.15
N MET A 97 -17.57 -3.79 2.44
CA MET A 97 -18.50 -4.06 3.52
C MET A 97 -19.15 -2.77 4.03
N GLU A 98 -20.23 -2.94 4.77
CA GLU A 98 -20.82 -1.85 5.56
C GLU A 98 -19.82 -1.32 6.60
N GLU A 99 -20.01 -0.07 7.03
CA GLU A 99 -19.12 0.60 7.97
C GLU A 99 -18.96 -0.17 9.29
N ASN A 100 -17.74 -0.16 9.85
CA ASN A 100 -17.40 -0.77 11.14
C ASN A 100 -17.57 -2.29 11.22
N VAL A 101 -17.75 -2.97 10.09
CA VAL A 101 -17.83 -4.44 10.06
C VAL A 101 -16.46 -5.08 10.29
N ILE A 102 -15.38 -4.41 9.86
CA ILE A 102 -14.02 -4.93 10.01
C ILE A 102 -13.49 -4.55 11.39
N PRO A 103 -13.12 -5.53 12.24
CA PRO A 103 -12.50 -5.24 13.52
C PRO A 103 -11.10 -4.65 13.30
N VAL A 104 -10.78 -3.63 14.09
CA VAL A 104 -9.50 -2.92 14.02
C VAL A 104 -8.79 -2.87 15.35
N THR A 105 -7.48 -2.69 15.27
CA THR A 105 -6.57 -2.44 16.37
C THR A 105 -6.01 -1.02 16.27
N PRO A 106 -5.46 -0.45 17.36
CA PRO A 106 -4.89 0.90 17.33
C PRO A 106 -3.72 1.09 16.34
N THR A 107 -3.11 0.00 15.89
CA THR A 107 -1.99 0.01 14.93
C THR A 107 -2.43 -0.09 13.48
N ASP A 108 -3.69 -0.44 13.21
CA ASP A 108 -4.19 -0.58 11.84
C ASP A 108 -4.33 0.79 11.19
N LEU A 109 -3.76 0.91 9.98
CA LEU A 109 -3.82 2.15 9.22
C LEU A 109 -4.91 2.04 8.15
N PRO A 110 -5.94 2.91 8.17
CA PRO A 110 -7.02 2.88 7.19
C PRO A 110 -6.50 3.30 5.81
N VAL A 111 -7.20 2.87 4.77
CA VAL A 111 -6.98 3.38 3.41
C VAL A 111 -7.71 4.71 3.23
N ASP A 112 -7.18 5.56 2.36
CA ASP A 112 -7.72 6.88 2.04
C ASP A 112 -8.81 6.82 0.96
N ALA A 113 -8.79 5.81 0.09
CA ALA A 113 -9.79 5.60 -0.94
C ALA A 113 -9.93 4.12 -1.34
N LEU A 114 -11.14 3.73 -1.74
CA LEU A 114 -11.44 2.47 -2.39
C LEU A 114 -11.69 2.70 -3.89
N VAL A 115 -11.01 1.94 -4.74
CA VAL A 115 -11.18 2.00 -6.20
C VAL A 115 -11.71 0.66 -6.67
N SER A 116 -12.87 0.70 -7.33
CA SER A 116 -13.54 -0.48 -7.88
C SER A 116 -14.02 -0.22 -9.32
N PRO A 117 -14.44 -1.25 -10.07
CA PRO A 117 -15.07 -1.05 -11.38
C PRO A 117 -16.30 -0.15 -11.35
N SER A 118 -16.99 -0.07 -10.19
CA SER A 118 -18.17 0.77 -9.98
C SER A 118 -17.83 2.23 -9.70
N GLY A 119 -16.54 2.56 -9.57
CA GLY A 119 -16.05 3.91 -9.28
C GLY A 119 -15.15 3.98 -8.05
N VAL A 120 -14.88 5.22 -7.64
CA VAL A 120 -13.99 5.57 -6.53
C VAL A 120 -14.81 6.05 -5.33
N ILE A 121 -14.49 5.54 -4.15
CA ILE A 121 -15.04 5.97 -2.87
C ILE A 121 -13.90 6.66 -2.09
N PRO A 122 -13.81 8.00 -2.10
CA PRO A 122 -12.91 8.73 -1.21
C PRO A 122 -13.38 8.61 0.25
N ILE A 123 -12.43 8.49 1.17
CA ILE A 123 -12.68 8.31 2.61
C ILE A 123 -12.01 9.40 3.43
N SER A 124 -10.73 9.67 3.19
CA SER A 124 -10.00 10.68 3.96
C SER A 124 -10.01 12.05 3.27
N PRO A 125 -9.82 13.16 4.02
CA PRO A 125 -9.70 14.50 3.43
C PRO A 125 -8.66 14.58 2.31
N ALA A 126 -7.53 13.88 2.50
CA ALA A 126 -6.46 13.81 1.53
C ALA A 126 -6.87 13.15 0.19
N ALA A 127 -7.85 12.24 0.22
CA ALA A 127 -8.45 11.67 -0.99
C ALA A 127 -9.45 12.63 -1.64
N PHE A 128 -10.32 13.26 -0.85
CA PHE A 128 -11.29 14.24 -1.37
C PHE A 128 -10.60 15.40 -2.08
N GLU A 129 -9.55 15.97 -1.50
CA GLU A 129 -8.78 17.07 -2.09
C GLU A 129 -8.14 16.73 -3.44
N ARG A 130 -7.78 15.45 -3.67
CA ARG A 130 -7.15 15.00 -4.91
C ARG A 130 -8.16 14.60 -6.00
N MET A 131 -9.45 14.58 -5.68
CA MET A 131 -10.53 14.24 -6.61
C MET A 131 -11.31 15.47 -7.10
N MET A 132 -11.07 16.65 -6.53
CA MET A 132 -11.61 17.94 -6.97
C MET A 132 -10.59 18.68 -7.84
#